data_AF-A0A812KJK0-F1
#
_entry.id   AF-A0A812KJK0-F1
#
_cell.length_a   1.000
_cell.length_b   1.000
_cell.length_c   1.000
_cell.angle_alpha   90.00
_cell.angle_beta   90.00
_cell.angle_gamma   90.00
#
_symmetry.space_group_name_H-M   'P 1'
#
loop_
_entity.id
_entity.type
_entity.pdbx_description
1 polymer ?
#
loop_
_entity_poly.entity_id
_entity_poly.type
_entity_poly.pdbx_seq_one_letter_code
_entity_poly.pdbx_strand_id
1 'polypeptide(L)'
;MLHTTQREGRLAKLCLAAQTLWCGMAFSSAVFTRCQKLLDEHGVTVTSGPVADADPKNAAYDACSLALAGKHCAYRSAKITPTKNGAFVTCWKRPGGKGSIVPFSVGDLQALLVAVEEAGNFGFFVFPAEDLLKQGILAAPGSGRKGKLSFRVYAPWVVPESKQAAATQTWQRPFFVQGESSLLKKLFNSETQGPPSKRLRKA
;
A
#
# COMPACT_ATOMS: atom_id res chain seq x y z
N MET A 1 8.97 4.90 -58.16
CA MET A 1 8.36 4.35 -56.93
C MET A 1 9.32 4.53 -55.76
N LEU A 2 9.36 5.69 -55.12
CA LEU A 2 10.15 5.91 -53.88
C LEU A 2 9.52 7.06 -53.08
N HIS A 3 8.48 6.82 -52.29
CA HIS A 3 7.99 7.78 -51.29
C HIS A 3 7.19 7.07 -50.18
N THR A 4 7.84 6.22 -49.37
CA THR A 4 7.20 5.64 -48.17
C THR A 4 8.09 5.56 -46.92
N THR A 5 9.34 6.03 -46.95
CA THR A 5 10.27 5.86 -45.81
C THR A 5 10.42 7.07 -44.89
N GLN A 6 9.83 8.22 -45.20
CA GLN A 6 10.09 9.46 -44.43
C GLN A 6 9.02 9.80 -43.36
N ARG A 7 7.80 9.24 -43.45
CA ARG A 7 6.71 9.50 -42.47
C ARG A 7 6.81 8.64 -41.21
N GLU A 8 7.29 7.41 -41.31
CA GLU A 8 7.38 6.49 -40.15
C GLU A 8 8.44 6.93 -39.13
N GLY A 9 9.56 7.50 -39.59
CA GLY A 9 10.64 7.98 -38.71
C GLY A 9 10.27 9.20 -37.86
N ARG A 10 9.30 10.03 -38.27
CA ARG A 10 8.81 11.17 -37.48
C ARG A 10 7.85 10.73 -36.37
N LEU A 11 7.01 9.74 -36.64
CA LEU A 11 6.08 9.20 -35.64
C LEU A 11 6.80 8.39 -34.56
N ALA A 12 7.82 7.60 -34.93
CA ALA A 12 8.64 6.88 -33.96
C ALA A 12 9.43 7.83 -33.04
N LYS A 13 9.97 8.93 -33.57
CA LYS A 13 10.69 9.95 -32.76
C LYS A 13 9.76 10.74 -31.84
N LEU A 14 8.52 11.03 -32.25
CA LEU A 14 7.52 11.68 -31.40
C LEU A 14 7.02 10.75 -30.28
N CYS A 15 6.87 9.45 -30.56
CA CYS A 15 6.49 8.46 -29.55
C CYS A 15 7.60 8.24 -28.51
N LEU A 16 8.86 8.22 -28.96
CA LEU A 16 10.01 8.09 -28.07
C LEU A 16 10.22 9.37 -27.23
N ALA A 17 10.05 10.56 -27.81
CA ALA A 17 10.12 11.84 -27.10
C ALA A 17 9.00 12.02 -26.06
N ALA A 18 7.79 11.50 -26.34
CA ALA A 18 6.70 11.48 -25.37
C ALA A 18 6.93 10.47 -24.23
N GLN A 19 7.73 9.43 -24.45
CA GLN A 19 8.14 8.48 -23.41
C GLN A 19 9.35 8.95 -22.59
N THR A 20 10.11 9.94 -23.07
CA THR A 20 11.27 10.50 -22.33
C THR A 20 10.98 11.73 -21.50
N LEU A 21 9.77 12.30 -21.58
CA LEU A 21 9.39 13.50 -20.81
C LEU A 21 8.57 13.22 -19.53
N TRP A 22 8.43 11.95 -19.15
CA TRP A 22 7.86 11.54 -17.85
C TRP A 22 8.79 10.60 -17.07
N CYS A 23 10.10 10.74 -17.26
CA CYS A 23 11.08 10.15 -16.36
C CYS A 23 11.46 11.22 -15.32
N GLY A 24 11.17 11.00 -14.03
CA GLY A 24 12.03 11.59 -13.00
C GLY A 24 11.42 12.43 -11.88
N MET A 25 10.11 12.39 -11.58
CA MET A 25 9.71 12.64 -10.19
C MET A 25 9.56 11.29 -9.50
N ALA A 26 10.66 10.81 -8.93
CA ALA A 26 10.60 9.73 -7.97
C ALA A 26 9.58 10.11 -6.90
N PHE A 27 8.61 9.23 -6.63
CA PHE A 27 7.68 9.44 -5.53
C PHE A 27 8.49 9.64 -4.25
N SER A 28 8.34 10.81 -3.64
CA SER A 28 9.02 11.16 -2.41
C SER A 28 8.11 12.08 -1.61
N SER A 29 7.65 11.61 -0.46
CA SER A 29 7.04 12.43 0.57
C SER A 29 7.86 12.29 1.84
N ALA A 30 7.96 13.37 2.64
CA ALA A 30 8.71 13.34 3.90
C ALA A 30 8.22 12.22 4.83
N VAL A 31 6.90 11.96 4.83
CA VAL A 31 6.27 10.89 5.61
C VAL A 31 6.71 9.52 5.11
N PHE A 32 6.71 9.31 3.79
CA PHE A 32 7.18 8.06 3.21
C PHE A 32 8.67 7.83 3.49
N THR A 33 9.52 8.84 3.37
CA THR A 33 10.95 8.72 3.67
C THR A 33 11.20 8.30 5.13
N ARG A 34 10.43 8.82 6.08
CA ARG A 34 10.51 8.38 7.49
C ARG A 34 10.09 6.91 7.65
N CYS A 35 9.04 6.48 6.96
CA CYS A 35 8.60 5.08 6.96
C CYS A 35 9.67 4.17 6.33
N GLN A 36 10.24 4.56 5.20
CA GLN A 36 11.29 3.83 4.51
C GLN A 36 12.52 3.65 5.40
N LYS A 37 12.97 4.73 6.08
CA LYS A 37 14.09 4.65 7.03
C LYS A 37 13.86 3.59 8.12
N LEU A 38 12.66 3.57 8.71
CA LEU A 38 12.31 2.56 9.72
C LEU A 38 12.28 1.14 9.13
N LEU A 39 11.79 0.96 7.89
CA LEU A 39 11.82 -0.34 7.23
C LEU A 39 13.26 -0.83 6.99
N ASP A 40 14.13 0.07 6.52
CA ASP A 40 15.54 -0.22 6.25
C ASP A 40 16.30 -0.58 7.54
N GLU A 41 16.06 0.13 8.65
CA GLU A 41 16.61 -0.19 9.98
C GLU A 41 16.26 -1.62 10.45
N HIS A 42 15.16 -2.18 9.95
CA HIS A 42 14.71 -3.53 10.26
C HIS A 42 15.11 -4.58 9.20
N GLY A 43 15.88 -4.17 8.20
CA GLY A 43 16.30 -5.03 7.09
C GLY A 43 15.18 -5.37 6.10
N VAL A 44 14.09 -4.61 6.08
CA VAL A 44 13.01 -4.76 5.10
C VAL A 44 13.24 -3.81 3.94
N THR A 45 13.77 -4.33 2.84
CA THR A 45 14.12 -3.52 1.68
C THR A 45 12.96 -3.38 0.69
N VAL A 46 12.90 -2.21 0.06
CA VAL A 46 12.04 -1.97 -1.11
C VAL A 46 12.67 -2.64 -2.31
N THR A 47 12.01 -3.66 -2.86
CA THR A 47 12.51 -4.44 -4.02
C THR A 47 11.99 -3.92 -5.35
N SER A 48 10.89 -3.14 -5.36
CA SER A 48 10.41 -2.41 -6.54
C SER A 48 9.52 -1.22 -6.14
N GLY A 49 9.44 -0.21 -7.02
CA GLY A 49 8.77 1.05 -6.70
C GLY A 49 9.61 1.95 -5.77
N PRO A 50 9.01 2.93 -5.08
CA PRO A 50 7.58 3.26 -5.07
C PRO A 50 7.08 3.87 -6.40
N VAL A 51 5.86 3.53 -6.78
CA VAL A 51 5.15 4.11 -7.94
C VAL A 51 3.93 4.88 -7.44
N ALA A 52 3.91 6.19 -7.65
CA ALA A 52 2.80 7.05 -7.21
C ALA A 52 1.47 6.67 -7.87
N ASP A 53 0.38 6.78 -7.13
CA ASP A 53 -0.97 6.73 -7.70
C ASP A 53 -1.26 8.03 -8.46
N ALA A 54 -1.69 7.91 -9.71
CA ALA A 54 -1.94 9.06 -10.58
C ALA A 54 -3.23 9.82 -10.23
N ASP A 55 -4.15 9.23 -9.44
CA ASP A 55 -5.39 9.90 -9.06
C ASP A 55 -5.12 10.94 -7.96
N PRO A 56 -5.43 12.24 -8.18
CA PRO A 56 -5.18 13.29 -7.20
C PRO A 56 -5.81 13.05 -5.83
N LYS A 57 -6.94 12.32 -5.76
CA LYS A 57 -7.61 11.99 -4.49
C LYS A 57 -6.83 10.96 -3.68
N ASN A 58 -6.09 10.07 -4.35
CA ASN A 58 -5.19 9.12 -3.70
C ASN A 58 -3.82 9.78 -3.43
N ALA A 59 -3.30 10.59 -4.36
CA ALA A 59 -2.08 11.35 -4.17
C ALA A 59 -2.14 12.27 -2.94
N ALA A 60 -3.33 12.81 -2.61
CA ALA A 60 -3.54 13.57 -1.38
C ALA A 60 -3.26 12.77 -0.09
N TYR A 61 -3.16 11.45 -0.14
CA TYR A 61 -2.80 10.54 0.95
C TYR A 61 -1.45 9.86 0.68
N ASP A 62 -0.55 10.50 -0.07
CA ASP A 62 0.74 9.95 -0.48
C ASP A 62 0.62 8.52 -1.05
N ALA A 63 -0.44 8.26 -1.82
CA ALA A 63 -0.68 6.91 -2.31
C ALA A 63 0.40 6.46 -3.28
N CYS A 64 1.02 5.31 -2.97
CA CYS A 64 1.90 4.63 -3.90
C CYS A 64 1.77 3.10 -3.79
N SER A 65 2.28 2.39 -4.79
CA SER A 65 2.50 0.94 -4.77
C SER A 65 3.99 0.64 -4.77
N LEU A 66 4.39 -0.37 -4.02
CA LEU A 66 5.78 -0.79 -3.86
C LEU A 66 5.85 -2.28 -3.56
N ALA A 67 7.00 -2.91 -3.76
CA ALA A 67 7.26 -4.25 -3.25
C ALA A 67 8.22 -4.18 -2.06
N LEU A 68 7.86 -4.83 -0.95
CA LEU A 68 8.69 -4.99 0.24
C LEU A 68 9.05 -6.47 0.37
N ALA A 69 10.34 -6.80 0.34
CA ALA A 69 10.81 -8.19 0.30
C ALA A 69 10.04 -9.06 -0.72
N GLY A 70 9.81 -8.52 -1.93
CA GLY A 70 9.07 -9.21 -2.99
C GLY A 70 7.55 -9.24 -2.85
N LYS A 71 6.97 -8.72 -1.75
CA LYS A 71 5.52 -8.66 -1.53
C LYS A 71 4.92 -7.37 -2.06
N HIS A 72 3.91 -7.46 -2.91
CA HIS A 72 3.22 -6.28 -3.46
C HIS A 72 2.40 -5.57 -2.39
N CYS A 73 2.71 -4.31 -2.14
CA CYS A 73 2.13 -3.49 -1.09
C CYS A 73 1.54 -2.20 -1.67
N ALA A 74 0.51 -1.70 -1.00
CA ALA A 74 0.05 -0.33 -1.14
C ALA A 74 0.50 0.48 0.09
N TYR A 75 0.86 1.74 -0.10
CA TYR A 75 1.18 2.67 0.97
C TYR A 75 0.23 3.87 0.95
N ARG A 76 -0.11 4.38 2.13
CA ARG A 76 -0.89 5.61 2.34
C ARG A 76 -0.37 6.37 3.57
N SER A 77 -0.45 7.70 3.54
CA SER A 77 -0.36 8.58 4.70
C SER A 77 -1.77 8.92 5.20
N ALA A 78 -2.11 8.57 6.43
CA ALA A 78 -3.39 8.89 7.04
C ALA A 78 -3.44 10.36 7.49
N LYS A 79 -4.66 10.92 7.60
CA LYS A 79 -4.89 12.32 7.97
C LYS A 79 -5.63 12.45 9.28
N ILE A 80 -5.13 13.32 10.16
CA ILE A 80 -5.83 13.73 11.38
C ILE A 80 -7.02 14.61 10.99
N THR A 81 -8.17 14.36 11.62
CA THR A 81 -9.38 15.14 11.38
C THR A 81 -9.75 15.93 12.63
N PRO A 82 -10.14 17.22 12.53
CA PRO A 82 -10.35 18.07 13.72
C PRO A 82 -11.42 17.56 14.69
N THR A 83 -12.44 16.88 14.18
CA THR A 83 -13.67 16.57 14.94
C THR A 83 -13.78 15.12 15.42
N LYS A 84 -12.84 14.25 15.03
CA LYS A 84 -12.88 12.82 15.39
C LYS A 84 -11.46 12.32 15.58
N ASN A 85 -11.21 11.67 16.71
CA ASN A 85 -9.96 10.97 16.97
C ASN A 85 -9.71 9.82 15.98
N GLY A 86 -8.44 9.40 15.93
CA GLY A 86 -7.94 8.49 14.92
C GLY A 86 -7.74 9.17 13.56
N ALA A 87 -6.82 8.61 12.77
CA ALA A 87 -6.48 9.14 11.47
C ALA A 87 -7.35 8.51 10.38
N PHE A 88 -7.86 9.33 9.46
CA PHE A 88 -8.63 8.90 8.29
C PHE A 88 -7.71 8.50 7.15
N VAL A 89 -7.98 7.36 6.50
CA VAL A 89 -7.21 6.88 5.34
C VAL A 89 -8.11 6.32 4.25
N THR A 90 -7.72 6.54 2.99
CA THR A 90 -8.36 5.93 1.83
C THR A 90 -7.81 4.54 1.53
N CYS A 91 -8.65 3.65 1.02
CA CYS A 91 -8.34 2.26 0.70
C CYS A 91 -9.12 1.82 -0.56
N TRP A 92 -8.76 2.39 -1.72
CA TRP A 92 -9.44 2.12 -2.97
C TRP A 92 -8.51 2.26 -4.18
N LYS A 93 -8.94 1.66 -5.30
CA LYS A 93 -8.32 1.77 -6.63
C LYS A 93 -9.33 2.24 -7.67
N ARG A 94 -8.82 2.76 -8.80
CA ARG A 94 -9.60 3.06 -10.00
C ARG A 94 -9.19 2.11 -11.13
N PRO A 95 -9.98 1.08 -11.44
CA PRO A 95 -9.65 0.12 -12.49
C PRO A 95 -9.42 0.82 -13.84
N GLY A 96 -8.31 0.54 -14.52
CA GLY A 96 -8.00 1.13 -15.83
C GLY A 96 -7.86 2.65 -15.86
N GLY A 97 -7.71 3.31 -14.70
CA GLY A 97 -7.56 4.77 -14.60
C GLY A 97 -8.81 5.58 -14.96
N LYS A 98 -9.93 4.94 -15.28
CA LYS A 98 -11.21 5.58 -15.66
C LYS A 98 -12.38 4.85 -14.97
N GLY A 99 -13.54 5.50 -14.85
CA GLY A 99 -14.72 4.89 -14.23
C GLY A 99 -14.74 4.97 -12.70
N SER A 100 -15.64 4.24 -12.05
CA SER A 100 -15.90 4.35 -10.61
C SER A 100 -14.76 3.80 -9.74
N ILE A 101 -14.56 4.41 -8.57
CA ILE A 101 -13.64 3.89 -7.55
C ILE A 101 -14.21 2.63 -6.91
N VAL A 102 -13.34 1.67 -6.64
CA VAL A 102 -13.71 0.41 -5.97
C VAL A 102 -12.74 0.11 -4.84
N PRO A 103 -13.18 -0.56 -3.77
CA PRO A 103 -12.27 -1.04 -2.73
C PRO A 103 -11.22 -1.97 -3.32
N PHE A 104 -10.06 -2.03 -2.67
CA PHE A 104 -9.10 -3.09 -2.95
C PHE A 104 -9.69 -4.46 -2.63
N SER A 105 -9.22 -5.48 -3.33
CA SER A 105 -9.49 -6.88 -3.06
C SER A 105 -8.22 -7.60 -2.60
N VAL A 106 -8.37 -8.83 -2.08
CA VAL A 106 -7.22 -9.67 -1.69
C VAL A 106 -6.29 -10.04 -2.85
N GLY A 107 -6.73 -9.88 -4.11
CA GLY A 107 -5.87 -10.09 -5.29
C GLY A 107 -5.03 -8.87 -5.66
N ASP A 108 -5.29 -7.69 -5.06
CA ASP A 108 -4.65 -6.44 -5.48
C ASP A 108 -3.37 -6.13 -4.71
N LEU A 109 -3.26 -6.57 -3.47
CA LEU A 109 -2.15 -6.29 -2.58
C LEU A 109 -2.02 -7.39 -1.53
N GLN A 110 -0.80 -7.61 -1.05
CA GLN A 110 -0.50 -8.53 0.04
C GLN A 110 -0.47 -7.82 1.40
N ALA A 111 -0.12 -6.53 1.42
CA ALA A 111 -0.19 -5.68 2.61
C ALA A 111 -0.50 -4.21 2.28
N LEU A 112 -1.15 -3.52 3.21
CA LEU A 112 -1.36 -2.08 3.20
C LEU A 112 -0.55 -1.43 4.31
N LEU A 113 0.34 -0.52 3.94
CA LEU A 113 1.06 0.33 4.86
C LEU A 113 0.30 1.64 5.06
N VAL A 114 0.08 2.03 6.32
CA VAL A 114 -0.58 3.29 6.67
C VAL A 114 0.26 4.07 7.66
N ALA A 115 0.94 5.12 7.21
CA ALA A 115 1.67 6.02 8.09
C ALA A 115 0.73 6.97 8.84
N VAL A 116 1.06 7.26 10.09
CA VAL A 116 0.33 8.18 10.95
C VAL A 116 1.31 9.11 11.64
N GLU A 117 1.04 10.42 11.53
CA GLU A 117 1.77 11.47 12.23
C GLU A 117 0.78 12.36 12.98
N GLU A 118 0.96 12.49 14.29
CA GLU A 118 0.07 13.26 15.15
C GLU A 118 0.82 13.80 16.36
N ALA A 119 0.76 15.13 16.57
CA ALA A 119 1.34 15.81 17.73
C ALA A 119 2.81 15.41 18.02
N GLY A 120 3.64 15.31 16.98
CA GLY A 120 5.05 14.91 17.07
C GLY A 120 5.30 13.40 17.15
N ASN A 121 4.27 12.59 17.35
CA ASN A 121 4.38 11.13 17.26
C ASN A 121 4.34 10.68 15.80
N PHE A 122 5.09 9.62 15.51
CA PHE A 122 5.14 9.00 14.18
C PHE A 122 5.24 7.49 14.30
N GLY A 123 4.57 6.81 13.39
CA GLY A 123 4.68 5.37 13.17
C GLY A 123 3.77 4.97 12.02
N PHE A 124 3.69 3.67 11.76
CA PHE A 124 2.88 3.17 10.66
C PHE A 124 2.30 1.80 10.98
N PHE A 125 1.17 1.50 10.36
CA PHE A 125 0.60 0.17 10.37
C PHE A 125 1.07 -0.62 9.16
N VAL A 126 1.24 -1.93 9.32
CA VAL A 126 1.43 -2.89 8.23
C VAL A 126 0.31 -3.93 8.32
N PHE A 127 -0.79 -3.70 7.60
CA PHE A 127 -1.94 -4.60 7.63
C PHE A 127 -1.82 -5.66 6.52
N PRO A 128 -1.75 -6.96 6.85
CA PRO A 128 -1.88 -8.03 5.86
C PRO A 128 -3.25 -7.98 5.18
N ALA A 129 -3.30 -8.32 3.89
CA ALA A 129 -4.54 -8.33 3.12
C ALA A 129 -5.62 -9.23 3.74
N GLU A 130 -5.21 -10.37 4.32
CA GLU A 130 -6.13 -11.29 4.99
C GLU A 130 -6.81 -10.65 6.21
N ASP A 131 -6.09 -9.89 7.01
CA ASP A 131 -6.66 -9.22 8.19
C ASP A 131 -7.56 -8.06 7.79
N LEU A 132 -7.20 -7.31 6.74
CA LEU A 132 -8.09 -6.30 6.15
C LEU A 132 -9.38 -6.94 5.59
N LEU A 133 -9.29 -8.13 5.00
CA LEU A 133 -10.46 -8.87 4.54
C LEU A 133 -11.35 -9.31 5.71
N LYS A 134 -10.77 -9.85 6.79
CA LYS A 134 -11.51 -10.23 8.01
C LYS A 134 -12.28 -9.03 8.60
N GLN A 135 -11.70 -7.83 8.54
CA GLN A 135 -12.33 -6.58 9.00
C GLN A 135 -13.31 -5.95 7.98
N GLY A 136 -13.55 -6.63 6.85
CA GLY A 136 -14.44 -6.17 5.78
C GLY A 136 -13.97 -4.89 5.09
N ILE A 137 -12.66 -4.59 5.15
CA ILE A 137 -12.05 -3.44 4.47
C ILE A 137 -11.80 -3.79 3.01
N LEU A 138 -11.20 -4.96 2.73
CA LEU A 138 -11.07 -5.43 1.36
C LEU A 138 -12.36 -6.09 0.88
N ALA A 139 -12.61 -5.99 -0.43
CA ALA A 139 -13.61 -6.78 -1.11
C ALA A 139 -13.16 -8.25 -1.17
N ALA A 140 -14.11 -9.17 -1.00
CA ALA A 140 -13.93 -10.60 -1.30
C ALA A 140 -14.68 -10.92 -2.61
N PRO A 141 -13.96 -11.07 -3.74
CA PRO A 141 -14.56 -11.43 -5.02
C PRO A 141 -15.47 -12.65 -4.89
N GLY A 142 -16.66 -12.60 -5.50
CA GLY A 142 -17.64 -13.70 -5.46
C GLY A 142 -18.44 -13.86 -4.16
N SER A 143 -18.10 -13.15 -3.07
CA SER A 143 -18.80 -13.28 -1.78
C SER A 143 -19.95 -12.28 -1.56
N GLY A 144 -20.12 -11.31 -2.46
CA GLY A 144 -21.04 -10.18 -2.28
C GLY A 144 -20.59 -9.09 -1.30
N ARG A 145 -19.51 -9.30 -0.53
CA ARG A 145 -18.95 -8.25 0.36
C ARG A 145 -18.21 -7.20 -0.46
N LYS A 146 -18.77 -5.98 -0.47
CA LYS A 146 -18.26 -4.85 -1.27
C LYS A 146 -16.92 -4.29 -0.81
N GLY A 147 -16.53 -4.46 0.46
CA GLY A 147 -15.38 -3.79 1.06
C GLY A 147 -15.65 -2.32 1.41
N LYS A 148 -14.63 -1.59 1.87
CA LYS A 148 -14.68 -0.18 2.27
C LYS A 148 -13.70 0.64 1.43
N LEU A 149 -14.13 1.83 1.02
CA LEU A 149 -13.26 2.79 0.32
C LEU A 149 -12.34 3.56 1.28
N SER A 150 -12.63 3.57 2.57
CA SER A 150 -11.85 4.29 3.57
C SER A 150 -12.14 3.76 4.96
N PHE A 151 -11.22 3.97 5.90
CA PHE A 151 -11.41 3.62 7.30
C PHE A 151 -10.57 4.54 8.20
N ARG A 152 -10.72 4.35 9.52
CA ARG A 152 -9.90 5.04 10.52
C ARG A 152 -8.89 4.10 11.13
N VAL A 153 -7.69 4.60 11.36
CA VAL A 153 -6.64 3.95 12.14
C VAL A 153 -6.43 4.66 13.46
N TYR A 154 -6.20 3.91 14.53
CA TYR A 154 -5.99 4.43 15.88
C TYR A 154 -4.62 3.95 16.35
N ALA A 155 -3.60 4.81 16.23
CA ALA A 155 -2.27 4.52 16.76
C ALA A 155 -2.33 4.30 18.28
N PRO A 156 -1.36 3.60 18.89
CA PRO A 156 -1.40 3.28 20.33
C PRO A 156 -1.48 4.51 21.25
N TRP A 157 -0.99 5.67 20.81
CA TRP A 157 -1.07 6.92 21.57
C TRP A 157 -2.44 7.61 21.48
N VAL A 158 -3.34 7.14 20.62
CA VAL A 158 -4.70 7.70 20.49
C VAL A 158 -5.59 7.09 21.57
N VAL A 159 -6.31 7.92 22.33
CA VAL A 159 -7.35 7.45 23.25
C VAL A 159 -8.68 7.37 22.51
N PRO A 160 -9.29 6.17 22.34
CA PRO A 160 -10.55 6.02 21.61
C PRO A 160 -11.74 6.58 22.42
N GLU A 161 -12.66 7.27 21.73
CA GLU A 161 -13.82 7.95 22.34
C GLU A 161 -15.10 7.10 22.32
N SER A 162 -15.08 5.92 21.68
CA SER A 162 -16.25 5.06 21.55
C SER A 162 -15.87 3.58 21.63
N LYS A 163 -16.84 2.73 21.97
CA LYS A 163 -16.67 1.26 21.95
C LYS A 163 -16.22 0.75 20.59
N GLN A 164 -16.72 1.33 19.50
CA GLN A 164 -16.31 0.96 18.14
C GLN A 164 -14.87 1.38 17.85
N ALA A 165 -14.46 2.58 18.25
CA ALA A 165 -13.08 3.05 18.12
C ALA A 165 -12.11 2.17 18.93
N ALA A 166 -12.47 1.83 20.17
CA ALA A 166 -11.67 0.95 21.02
C ALA A 166 -11.52 -0.45 20.41
N ALA A 167 -12.62 -1.07 19.95
CA ALA A 167 -12.56 -2.35 19.24
C ALA A 167 -11.69 -2.28 17.98
N THR A 168 -11.75 -1.15 17.25
CA THR A 168 -10.93 -0.92 16.05
C THR A 168 -9.45 -0.82 16.41
N GLN A 169 -9.10 -0.05 17.43
CA GLN A 169 -7.72 0.07 17.91
C GLN A 169 -7.17 -1.29 18.37
N THR A 170 -7.98 -2.09 19.09
CA THR A 170 -7.55 -3.39 19.60
C THR A 170 -7.07 -4.33 18.50
N TRP A 171 -7.79 -4.44 17.38
CA TRP A 171 -7.34 -5.30 16.28
C TRP A 171 -6.21 -4.67 15.46
N GLN A 172 -6.10 -3.34 15.43
CA GLN A 172 -5.04 -2.64 14.69
C GLN A 172 -3.69 -2.67 15.40
N ARG A 173 -3.70 -2.64 16.74
CA ARG A 173 -2.51 -2.51 17.59
C ARG A 173 -1.40 -3.53 17.28
N PRO A 174 -1.68 -4.83 17.02
CA PRO A 174 -0.64 -5.80 16.67
C PRO A 174 0.11 -5.50 15.36
N PHE A 175 -0.47 -4.65 14.49
CA PHE A 175 0.09 -4.29 13.19
C PHE A 175 0.88 -2.98 13.20
N PHE A 176 1.03 -2.35 14.37
CA PHE A 176 1.65 -1.04 14.49
C PHE A 176 3.17 -1.12 14.70
N VAL A 177 3.90 -0.23 14.03
CA VAL A 177 5.36 -0.10 14.10
C VAL A 177 5.73 1.33 14.53
N GLN A 178 6.52 1.42 15.60
CA GLN A 178 7.15 2.65 16.08
C GLN A 178 8.48 2.25 16.73
N GLY A 179 9.60 2.54 16.06
CA GLY A 179 10.92 2.07 16.49
C GLY A 179 11.12 0.57 16.24
N GLU A 180 11.91 -0.09 17.10
CA GLU A 180 12.25 -1.51 17.02
C GLU A 180 11.00 -2.41 17.11
N SER A 181 10.79 -3.24 16.08
CA SER A 181 9.60 -4.07 15.93
C SER A 181 9.91 -5.43 15.29
N SER A 182 9.64 -6.50 16.05
CA SER A 182 9.70 -7.88 15.55
C SER A 182 8.60 -8.19 14.52
N LEU A 183 7.59 -7.32 14.39
CA LEU A 183 6.49 -7.46 13.42
C LEU A 183 7.02 -7.51 12.00
N LEU A 184 7.94 -6.60 11.65
CA LEU A 184 8.49 -6.48 10.30
C LEU A 184 9.21 -7.76 9.87
N LYS A 185 10.00 -8.36 10.77
CA LYS A 185 10.66 -9.66 10.52
C LYS A 185 9.64 -10.78 10.32
N LYS A 186 8.57 -10.83 11.12
CA LYS A 186 7.50 -11.83 10.95
C LYS A 186 6.75 -11.68 9.62
N LEU A 187 6.49 -10.43 9.21
CA LEU A 187 5.73 -10.14 8.00
C LEU A 187 6.56 -10.27 6.72
N PHE A 188 7.87 -10.00 6.75
CA PHE A 188 8.69 -9.90 5.53
C PHE A 188 9.92 -10.81 5.49
N ASN A 189 10.39 -11.36 6.62
CA ASN A 189 11.58 -12.24 6.66
C ASN A 189 11.22 -13.72 6.79
N SER A 190 10.11 -14.17 6.18
CA SER A 190 9.89 -15.60 6.01
C SER A 190 10.91 -16.13 5.01
N GLU A 191 11.96 -16.79 5.51
CA GLU A 191 12.77 -17.70 4.71
C GLU A 191 11.83 -18.57 3.86
N THR A 192 12.20 -18.73 2.59
CA THR A 192 11.54 -19.58 1.61
C THR A 192 11.17 -20.94 2.21
N GLN A 193 9.94 -21.12 2.67
CA GLN A 193 9.37 -22.46 2.73
C GLN A 193 9.05 -22.84 1.29
N GLY A 194 10.03 -23.50 0.66
CA GLY A 194 9.85 -24.17 -0.62
C GLY A 194 8.67 -25.14 -0.54
N PRO A 195 8.06 -25.47 -1.69
CA PRO A 195 6.89 -26.34 -1.73
C PRO A 195 7.20 -27.68 -1.03
N PRO A 196 6.25 -28.24 -0.26
CA PRO A 196 6.46 -29.52 0.41
C PRO A 196 6.76 -30.57 -0.66
N SER A 197 7.95 -31.15 -0.62
CA SER A 197 8.30 -32.24 -1.52
C SER A 197 7.32 -33.39 -1.27
N LYS A 198 6.55 -33.74 -2.30
CA LYS A 198 5.72 -34.95 -2.27
C LYS A 198 6.69 -36.12 -2.18
N ARG A 199 6.89 -36.66 -0.99
CA ARG A 199 7.43 -38.03 -0.82
C ARG A 199 6.45 -38.98 -1.51
N LEU A 200 6.80 -39.38 -2.74
CA LEU A 200 6.26 -40.59 -3.36
C LEU A 200 6.54 -41.75 -2.41
N ARG A 201 5.49 -42.27 -1.76
CA ARG A 201 5.54 -43.59 -1.14
C ARG A 201 5.64 -44.60 -2.28
N LYS A 202 6.79 -45.26 -2.42
CA LYS A 202 6.89 -46.47 -3.23
C LYS A 202 6.06 -47.56 -2.52
N ALA A 203 5.20 -48.20 -3.30
CA ALA A 203 4.53 -49.45 -2.96
C ALA A 203 5.53 -50.61 -2.99
#